data_AF-T0RHT3-F1
#
_entry.id   AF-T0RHT3-F1
#
_cell.length_a   1.000
_cell.length_b   1.000
_cell.length_c   1.000
_cell.angle_alpha   90.00
_cell.angle_beta   90.00
_cell.angle_gamma   90.00
#
_symmetry.space_group_name_H-M   'P 1'
#
loop_
_entity.id
_entity.type
_entity.pdbx_description
1 polymer ?
#
loop_
_entity_poly.entity_id
_entity_poly.type
_entity_poly.pdbx_seq_one_letter_code
_entity_poly.pdbx_strand_id
1 'polypeptide(L)' 'MDGNWSLMELKSFIESLGSDVKPLFWELLVDDIDYDHSGMVSVTEFESWDVDDGKSCDDVTLV' A
#
# COMPACT_ATOMS: atom_id res chain seq x y z
N MET A 1 11.67 3.96 -15.43
CA MET A 1 10.69 3.62 -14.39
C MET A 1 10.16 4.93 -13.88
N ASP A 2 8.88 5.16 -14.10
CA ASP A 2 8.20 6.45 -13.98
C ASP A 2 7.74 6.76 -12.54
N GLY A 3 8.20 5.98 -11.55
CA GLY A 3 7.92 6.20 -10.14
C GLY A 3 6.50 5.83 -9.69
N ASN A 4 5.68 5.30 -10.59
CA ASN A 4 4.31 4.86 -10.30
C ASN A 4 4.14 3.38 -10.69
N TRP A 5 3.33 2.66 -9.91
CA TRP A 5 2.95 1.28 -10.16
C TRP A 5 1.50 1.22 -10.62
N SER A 6 1.28 0.46 -11.68
CA SER A 6 -0.07 0.11 -12.11
C SER A 6 -0.71 -0.85 -11.11
N LEU A 7 -2.03 -0.84 -10.98
CA LEU A 7 -2.76 -1.79 -10.11
C LEU A 7 -2.39 -3.26 -10.38
N MET A 8 -2.16 -3.60 -11.65
CA MET A 8 -1.73 -4.96 -12.03
C MET A 8 -0.31 -5.30 -11.58
N GLU A 9 0.60 -4.32 -11.58
CA GLU A 9 1.98 -4.49 -11.11
C GLU A 9 2.00 -4.64 -9.59
N LEU A 10 1.28 -3.77 -8.88
CA LEU A 10 1.11 -3.86 -7.43
C LEU A 10 0.47 -5.20 -7.03
N LYS A 11 -0.56 -5.66 -7.74
CA LYS A 11 -1.20 -6.95 -7.47
C LYS A 11 -0.21 -8.11 -7.61
N SER A 12 0.54 -8.12 -8.70
CA SER A 12 1.55 -9.15 -8.96
C SER A 12 2.65 -9.14 -7.90
N PHE A 13 3.01 -7.95 -7.39
CA PHE A 13 3.96 -7.79 -6.30
C PHE A 13 3.41 -8.36 -4.99
N ILE A 14 2.18 -8.04 -4.58
CA ILE A 14 1.60 -8.58 -3.35
C ILE A 14 1.38 -10.09 -3.43
N GLU A 15 0.96 -10.62 -4.57
CA GLU A 15 0.90 -12.07 -4.81
C GLU A 15 2.29 -12.72 -4.68
N SER A 16 3.35 -12.04 -5.11
CA SER A 16 4.73 -12.52 -4.98
C SER A 16 5.24 -12.56 -3.53
N LEU A 17 4.67 -11.74 -2.64
CA LEU A 17 4.93 -11.78 -1.19
C LEU A 17 4.24 -12.96 -0.50
N GLY A 18 3.46 -13.76 -1.24
CA GLY A 18 2.79 -14.95 -0.74
C GLY A 18 1.48 -14.66 0.01
N SER A 19 0.99 -13.42 -0.05
CA SER A 19 -0.35 -13.09 0.44
C SER A 19 -1.36 -13.31 -0.68
N ASP A 20 -2.19 -14.34 -0.54
CA ASP A 20 -3.34 -14.57 -1.41
C ASP A 20 -4.41 -13.51 -1.08
N VAL A 21 -4.31 -12.36 -1.74
CA VAL A 21 -5.21 -11.24 -1.49
C VAL A 21 -6.57 -11.57 -2.09
N LYS A 22 -7.57 -11.74 -1.22
CA LYS A 22 -8.95 -11.90 -1.66
C LYS A 22 -9.38 -10.68 -2.50
N PRO A 23 -10.18 -10.87 -3.57
CA PRO A 23 -10.60 -9.78 -4.45
C PRO A 23 -11.25 -8.60 -3.71
N LEU A 24 -12.04 -8.88 -2.67
CA LEU A 24 -12.67 -7.84 -1.83
C LEU A 24 -11.66 -7.04 -1.00
N PHE A 25 -10.57 -7.67 -0.58
CA PHE A 25 -9.50 -6.99 0.15
C PHE A 25 -8.62 -6.18 -0.79
N TRP A 26 -8.48 -6.61 -2.04
CA TRP A 26 -7.74 -5.88 -3.06
C TRP A 26 -8.38 -4.51 -3.35
N GLU A 27 -9.69 -4.44 -3.53
CA GLU A 27 -10.37 -3.15 -3.76
C GLU A 27 -10.21 -2.20 -2.57
N LEU A 28 -10.30 -2.73 -1.34
CA LEU A 28 -10.08 -1.93 -0.13
C LEU A 28 -8.63 -1.44 -0.01
N LEU A 29 -7.66 -2.30 -0.32
CA LEU A 29 -6.24 -1.96 -0.24
C LEU A 29 -5.85 -0.92 -1.31
N VAL A 30 -6.44 -1.01 -2.50
CA VAL A 30 -6.24 0.01 -3.53
C VAL A 30 -6.89 1.33 -3.12
N ASP A 31 -8.11 1.31 -2.61
CA ASP A 31 -8.80 2.52 -2.13
C ASP A 31 -8.07 3.20 -0.96
N ASP A 32 -7.39 2.41 -0.12
CA ASP A 32 -6.62 2.90 1.03
C ASP A 32 -5.26 3.50 0.63
N ILE A 33 -4.65 3.01 -0.46
CA ILE A 33 -3.35 3.50 -0.95
C ILE A 33 -3.50 4.63 -1.98
N ASP A 34 -4.49 4.56 -2.88
CA ASP A 34 -4.74 5.52 -3.97
C ASP A 34 -5.50 6.75 -3.46
N TYR A 35 -4.82 7.58 -2.67
CA TYR A 35 -5.39 8.81 -2.09
C TYR A 35 -5.80 9.83 -3.15
N ASP A 36 -5.10 9.89 -4.29
CA ASP A 36 -5.42 10.81 -5.39
C ASP A 36 -6.54 10.26 -6.31
N HIS A 37 -7.02 9.03 -6.07
CA HIS A 37 -7.95 8.30 -6.93
C HIS A 37 -7.50 8.31 -8.40
N SER A 38 -6.19 8.23 -8.62
CA SER A 38 -5.59 8.31 -9.95
C SER A 38 -5.74 7.00 -10.72
N GLY A 39 -6.04 5.89 -10.01
CA GLY A 39 -6.03 4.53 -10.54
C GLY A 39 -4.63 3.95 -10.69
N MET A 40 -3.61 4.62 -10.13
CA MET A 40 -2.22 4.17 -10.05
C MET A 40 -1.69 4.46 -8.64
N VAL A 41 -0.73 3.66 -8.18
CA VAL A 41 -0.09 3.86 -6.88
C VAL A 41 1.29 4.45 -7.11
N SER A 42 1.51 5.68 -6.66
CA SER A 42 2.83 6.30 -6.65
C SER A 42 3.69 5.73 -5.53
N VAL A 43 5.02 5.75 -5.71
CA VAL A 43 5.97 5.39 -4.63
C VAL A 43 5.71 6.22 -3.37
N THR A 44 5.36 7.51 -3.51
CA THR A 44 5.07 8.37 -2.36
C THR A 44 3.78 7.98 -1.63
N GLU A 45 2.76 7.53 -2.36
CA GLU A 45 1.51 7.03 -1.77
C GLU A 45 1.75 5.71 -1.03
N PHE A 46 2.55 4.83 -1.64
CA PHE A 46 2.94 3.57 -1.01
C PHE A 46 3.81 3.79 0.24
N GLU A 47 4.78 4.70 0.20
CA GLU A 47 5.59 5.07 1.37
C GLU A 47 4.72 5.70 2.47
N SER A 48 3.74 6.53 2.11
CA SER A 48 2.82 7.12 3.08
C SER A 48 1.93 6.06 3.72
N TRP A 49 1.48 5.07 2.96
CA TRP A 49 0.70 3.94 3.45
C TRP A 49 1.50 3.04 4.40
N ASP A 50 2.71 2.64 4.00
CA ASP A 50 3.62 1.81 4.82
C ASP A 50 4.01 2.54 6.12
N VAL A 51 4.13 3.88 6.08
CA VAL A 51 4.39 4.71 7.26
C VAL A 51 3.16 4.93 8.13
N ASP A 52 1.93 4.84 7.61
CA ASP A 52 0.72 4.94 8.40
C ASP A 52 0.41 3.60 9.10
N ASP A 53 0.52 2.48 8.38
CA ASP A 53 0.38 1.12 8.93
C ASP A 53 1.59 0.75 9.83
N GLY A 54 2.76 1.36 9.57
CA GLY A 54 3.98 1.24 10.36
C GLY A 54 4.02 2.05 11.66
N LYS A 55 3.02 2.90 11.96
CA LYS A 55 2.93 3.63 13.25
C LYS A 55 2.21 2.86 14.34
N SER A 56 2.63 1.63 14.58
CA SER A 56 2.49 1.03 15.91
C SER A 56 3.74 0.29 16.33
N CYS A 57 4.84 1.02 16.52
CA CYS A 57 5.81 0.88 17.61
C CYS A 57 6.69 2.15 17.58
N ASP A 58 7.27 2.58 18.70
CA ASP A 58 8.30 3.65 18.78
C ASP A 58 7.87 5.13 18.99
N ASP A 59 6.75 5.45 19.65
CA ASP A 59 6.73 6.66 20.54
C ASP A 59 5.61 6.61 21.61
N VAL A 60 5.65 5.61 22.48
CA VAL A 60 5.16 5.77 23.85
C VAL A 60 6.31 5.41 24.77
N THR A 61 7.25 6.35 24.92
CA THR A 61 8.19 6.29 26.04
C THR A 61 7.39 6.55 27.31
N LEU A 62 7.02 5.46 28.00
CA LEU A 62 6.64 5.47 29.41
C LEU A 62 7.91 5.75 30.22
N VAL A 63 8.18 7.02 30.51
CA VAL A 63 8.89 7.48 31.73
C VAL A 63 8.28 8.79 32.20
#